data_AF-I1D6D8-F1
#
_entry.id   AF-I1D6D8-F1
#
_cell.length_a   1.000
_cell.length_b   1.000
_cell.length_c   1.000
_cell.angle_alpha   90.00
_cell.angle_beta   90.00
_cell.angle_gamma   90.00
#
_symmetry.space_group_name_H-M   'P 1'
#
loop_
_entity.id
_entity.type
_entity.pdbx_description
1 polymer ?
#
loop_
_entity_poly.entity_id
_entity_poly.type
_entity_poly.pdbx_seq_one_letter_code
_entity_poly.pdbx_strand_id
1 'polypeptide(L)'
;MSIESMRIIMNGLIERLHPQLPGSALGDVLDQLIYLVDDNGSDLIQVCREWVRSSDFRRVDAALSLSEAFLFNTRNELETELRAVAEKWPELAPKATKILSDWDQVNPS
;
A
#
# COMPACT_ATOMS: atom_id res chain seq x y z
N MET A 1 -15.33 12.44 1.88
CA MET A 1 -14.37 12.84 2.95
C MET A 1 -13.27 13.69 2.30
N SER A 2 -12.42 14.43 3.02
CA SER A 2 -11.22 15.03 2.38
C SER A 2 -10.02 14.08 2.51
N ILE A 3 -9.10 14.12 1.54
CA ILE A 3 -7.83 13.37 1.60
C ILE A 3 -7.08 13.59 2.92
N GLU A 4 -7.14 14.79 3.49
CA GLU A 4 -6.49 15.09 4.77
C GLU A 4 -7.16 14.38 5.95
N SER A 5 -8.50 14.28 5.93
CA SER A 5 -9.22 13.52 6.95
C SER A 5 -8.91 12.02 6.84
N MET A 6 -8.82 11.50 5.61
CA MET A 6 -8.46 10.11 5.36
C MET A 6 -7.04 9.81 5.88
N ARG A 7 -6.08 10.71 5.57
CA ARG A 7 -4.70 10.63 6.06
C ARG A 7 -4.64 10.59 7.59
N ILE A 8 -5.35 11.48 8.26
CA ILE A 8 -5.41 11.52 9.74
C ILE A 8 -5.96 10.20 10.29
N ILE A 9 -7.06 9.69 9.74
CA ILE A 9 -7.68 8.44 10.18
C ILE A 9 -6.73 7.26 10.00
N MET A 10 -6.19 7.08 8.79
CA MET A 10 -5.32 5.96 8.46
C MET A 10 -4.02 5.97 9.28
N ASN A 11 -3.40 7.15 9.46
CA ASN A 11 -2.22 7.29 10.31
C ASN A 11 -2.55 6.98 11.79
N GLY A 12 -3.71 7.43 12.28
CA GLY A 12 -4.15 7.09 13.63
C GLY A 12 -4.41 5.59 13.81
N LEU A 13 -4.93 4.90 12.79
CA LEU A 13 -5.18 3.45 12.84
C LEU A 13 -3.87 2.66 12.87
N ILE A 14 -2.90 2.98 12.01
CA ILE A 14 -1.63 2.24 11.96
C ILE A 14 -0.79 2.46 13.24
N GLU A 15 -0.82 3.66 13.81
CA GLU A 15 -0.13 3.99 15.06
C GLU A 15 -0.72 3.27 16.28
N ARG A 16 -2.03 2.96 16.24
CA ARG A 16 -2.76 2.29 17.31
C ARG A 16 -2.90 0.78 17.10
N LEU A 17 -2.42 0.26 15.97
CA LEU A 17 -2.48 -1.15 15.67
C LEU A 17 -1.69 -1.93 16.73
N HIS A 18 -2.29 -2.98 17.30
CA HIS A 18 -1.68 -3.78 18.36
C HIS A 18 -0.23 -4.15 18.02
N PRO A 19 0.74 -4.04 18.95
CA PRO A 19 2.17 -4.16 18.62
C PRO A 19 2.59 -5.49 17.96
N GLN A 20 1.83 -6.56 18.19
CA GLN A 20 2.09 -7.88 17.60
C GLN A 20 1.46 -8.09 16.22
N LEU A 21 0.67 -7.14 15.72
CA LEU A 21 0.05 -7.25 14.40
C LEU A 21 0.96 -6.61 13.33
N PRO A 22 1.16 -7.28 12.18
CA PRO A 22 1.88 -6.69 11.05
C PRO A 22 1.08 -5.53 10.44
N GLY A 23 1.74 -4.64 9.69
CA GLY A 23 1.05 -3.57 8.97
C GLY A 23 0.04 -4.13 7.96
N SER A 24 0.35 -5.28 7.36
CA SER A 24 -0.53 -5.99 6.44
C SER A 24 -1.92 -6.28 7.01
N ALA A 25 -2.05 -6.48 8.33
CA ALA A 25 -3.35 -6.70 8.97
C ALA A 25 -4.29 -5.48 8.80
N LEU A 26 -3.75 -4.26 8.81
CA LEU A 26 -4.52 -3.07 8.45
C LEU A 26 -4.67 -2.97 6.93
N GLY A 27 -3.64 -3.31 6.16
CA GLY A 27 -3.68 -3.35 4.70
C GLY A 27 -4.86 -4.17 4.16
N ASP A 28 -5.08 -5.37 4.69
CA ASP A 28 -6.19 -6.26 4.31
C ASP A 28 -7.56 -5.61 4.56
N VAL A 29 -7.70 -4.83 5.64
CA VAL A 29 -8.93 -4.08 5.94
C VAL A 29 -9.11 -2.91 4.98
N LEU A 30 -8.03 -2.19 4.69
CA LEU A 30 -8.04 -1.06 3.76
C LEU A 30 -8.41 -1.51 2.35
N ASP A 31 -7.94 -2.68 1.92
CA ASP A 31 -8.26 -3.28 0.64
C ASP A 31 -9.78 -3.50 0.46
N GLN A 32 -10.45 -3.97 1.51
CA GLN A 32 -11.91 -4.10 1.52
C GLN A 32 -12.62 -2.74 1.53
N LEU A 33 -12.05 -1.74 2.22
CA LEU A 33 -12.66 -0.41 2.33
C LEU A 33 -12.65 0.37 1.02
N ILE A 34 -11.70 0.09 0.11
CA ILE A 34 -11.63 0.74 -1.22
C ILE A 34 -12.99 0.72 -1.93
N TYR A 35 -13.70 -0.41 -1.86
CA TYR A 35 -14.98 -0.60 -2.53
C TYR A 35 -16.21 -0.15 -1.73
N LEU A 36 -16.02 0.29 -0.49
CA LEU A 36 -17.11 0.67 0.42
C LEU A 36 -17.25 2.18 0.61
N VAL A 37 -16.26 2.95 0.18
CA VAL A 37 -16.27 4.41 0.27
C VAL A 37 -16.83 5.05 -1.01
N ASP A 38 -17.38 6.25 -0.88
CA ASP A 38 -18.13 6.95 -1.93
C ASP A 38 -17.27 7.43 -3.11
N ASP A 39 -15.96 7.53 -2.92
CA ASP A 39 -14.95 7.90 -3.92
C ASP A 39 -14.25 6.69 -4.57
N ASN A 40 -14.76 5.47 -4.35
CA ASN A 40 -14.15 4.21 -4.77
C ASN A 40 -12.68 4.07 -4.31
N GLY A 41 -12.36 4.60 -3.13
CA GLY A 41 -11.06 4.42 -2.47
C GLY A 41 -9.98 5.35 -2.97
N SER A 42 -10.31 6.36 -3.80
CA SER A 42 -9.35 7.30 -4.36
C SER A 42 -8.47 7.95 -3.28
N ASP A 43 -9.07 8.46 -2.20
CA ASP A 43 -8.32 9.09 -1.12
C ASP A 43 -7.46 8.08 -0.34
N LEU A 44 -7.97 6.87 -0.10
CA LEU A 44 -7.27 5.80 0.60
C LEU A 44 -6.03 5.34 -0.18
N ILE A 45 -6.20 5.09 -1.48
CA ILE A 45 -5.12 4.70 -2.39
C ILE A 45 -4.04 5.78 -2.41
N GLN A 46 -4.42 7.05 -2.41
CA GLN A 46 -3.48 8.16 -2.37
C GLN A 46 -2.64 8.17 -1.09
N VAL A 47 -3.24 7.89 0.07
CA VAL A 47 -2.48 7.76 1.34
C VAL A 47 -1.53 6.54 1.29
N CYS A 48 -1.98 5.40 0.75
CA CYS A 48 -1.13 4.22 0.61
C CYS A 48 0.08 4.47 -0.32
N ARG A 49 -0.09 5.26 -1.40
CA ARG A 49 1.03 5.68 -2.27
C ARG A 49 2.10 6.46 -1.51
N GLU A 50 1.71 7.27 -0.54
CA GLU A 50 2.65 8.01 0.30
C GLU A 50 3.32 7.10 1.33
N TRP A 51 2.58 6.13 1.85
CA TRP A 51 3.10 5.14 2.79
C TRP A 51 4.20 4.27 2.21
N VAL A 52 4.12 3.87 0.92
CA VAL A 52 5.19 3.14 0.23
C VAL A 52 6.54 3.86 0.33
N ARG A 53 6.52 5.20 0.30
CA ARG A 53 7.71 6.07 0.34
C ARG A 53 8.13 6.45 1.76
N SER A 54 7.40 6.00 2.78
CA SER A 54 7.61 6.44 4.15
C SER A 54 8.85 5.80 4.80
N SER A 55 9.21 6.24 6.01
CA SER A 55 10.25 5.59 6.82
C SER A 55 9.71 4.53 7.79
N ASP A 56 8.39 4.38 7.87
CA ASP A 56 7.72 3.49 8.80
C ASP A 56 7.44 2.14 8.13
N PHE A 57 8.02 1.08 8.68
CA PHE A 57 7.85 -0.27 8.15
C PHE A 57 6.38 -0.71 8.09
N ARG A 58 5.58 -0.44 9.12
CA ARG A 58 4.19 -0.91 9.19
C ARG A 58 3.31 -0.21 8.17
N ARG A 59 3.58 1.07 7.90
CA ARG A 59 2.89 1.82 6.83
C ARG A 59 3.19 1.22 5.46
N VAL A 60 4.44 0.88 5.20
CA VAL A 60 4.86 0.28 3.92
C VAL A 60 4.27 -1.11 3.77
N ASP A 61 4.36 -1.93 4.82
CA ASP A 61 3.79 -3.28 4.84
C ASP A 61 2.26 -3.26 4.62
N ALA A 62 1.55 -2.31 5.23
CA ALA A 62 0.11 -2.09 4.99
C ALA A 62 -0.17 -1.72 3.53
N ALA A 63 0.57 -0.73 2.98
CA ALA A 63 0.36 -0.26 1.62
C ALA A 63 0.63 -1.34 0.56
N LEU A 64 1.67 -2.16 0.74
CA LEU A 64 1.99 -3.26 -0.17
C LEU A 64 1.02 -4.45 -0.07
N SER A 65 0.11 -4.45 0.91
CA SER A 65 -0.87 -5.54 1.07
C SER A 65 -2.18 -5.28 0.31
N LEU A 66 -2.31 -4.13 -0.36
CA LEU A 66 -3.43 -3.87 -1.26
C LEU A 66 -3.32 -4.77 -2.49
N SER A 67 -4.40 -5.49 -2.80
CA SER A 67 -4.39 -6.58 -3.76
C SER A 67 -4.79 -6.13 -5.18
N GLU A 68 -5.67 -5.13 -5.29
CA GLU A 68 -6.27 -4.73 -6.57
C GLU A 68 -5.98 -3.28 -6.99
N ALA A 69 -5.45 -2.46 -6.08
CA ALA A 69 -5.03 -1.11 -6.40
C ALA A 69 -3.55 -1.12 -6.78
N PHE A 70 -3.25 -1.15 -8.08
CA PHE A 70 -1.90 -0.79 -8.50
C PHE A 70 -1.63 0.66 -8.08
N LEU A 71 -0.78 0.80 -7.07
CA LEU A 71 -0.48 2.09 -6.47
C LEU A 71 0.20 3.05 -7.45
N PHE A 72 0.63 2.60 -8.62
CA PHE A 72 1.35 3.44 -9.58
C PHE A 72 0.77 3.27 -10.99
N ASN A 73 0.91 4.30 -11.81
CA ASN A 73 0.26 4.35 -13.12
C ASN A 73 1.10 3.68 -14.22
N THR A 74 2.37 3.41 -13.93
CA THR A 74 3.29 2.77 -14.89
C THR A 74 4.08 1.66 -14.23
N ARG A 75 4.40 0.62 -15.01
CA ARG A 75 5.29 -0.47 -14.58
C ARG A 75 6.63 0.06 -14.05
N ASN A 76 7.22 1.04 -14.74
CA ASN A 76 8.54 1.57 -14.39
C ASN A 76 8.53 2.32 -13.05
N GLU A 77 7.47 3.08 -12.78
CA GLU A 77 7.28 3.73 -11.48
C GLU A 77 7.08 2.68 -10.38
N LEU A 78 6.21 1.69 -10.61
CA LEU A 78 5.99 0.58 -9.68
C LEU A 78 7.29 -0.16 -9.36
N GLU A 79 8.09 -0.54 -10.38
CA GLU A 79 9.36 -1.23 -10.20
C GLU A 79 10.38 -0.40 -9.40
N THR A 80 10.47 0.90 -9.68
CA THR A 80 11.39 1.80 -8.98
C THR A 80 11.06 1.86 -7.50
N GLU A 81 9.80 2.04 -7.16
CA GLU A 81 9.33 2.15 -5.77
C GLU A 81 9.48 0.80 -5.03
N LEU A 82 9.09 -0.30 -5.67
CA LEU A 82 9.20 -1.64 -5.07
C LEU A 82 10.66 -2.09 -4.88
N ARG A 83 11.56 -1.70 -5.79
CA ARG A 83 13.00 -1.93 -5.61
C ARG A 83 13.53 -1.15 -4.42
N ALA A 84 13.19 0.13 -4.28
CA ALA A 84 13.59 0.94 -3.14
C ALA A 84 13.06 0.37 -1.80
N VAL A 85 11.82 -0.13 -1.79
CA VAL A 85 11.25 -0.85 -0.64
C VAL A 85 12.07 -2.11 -0.32
N ALA A 86 12.32 -2.97 -1.30
CA ALA A 86 13.05 -4.23 -1.08
C ALA A 86 14.50 -4.02 -0.64
N GLU A 87 15.17 -2.99 -1.13
CA GLU A 87 16.52 -2.60 -0.70
C GLU A 87 16.54 -2.14 0.76
N LYS A 88 15.53 -1.37 1.17
CA LYS A 88 15.42 -0.83 2.53
C LYS A 88 14.91 -1.87 3.54
N TRP A 89 13.98 -2.72 3.12
CA TRP A 89 13.36 -3.75 3.95
C TRP A 89 13.37 -5.09 3.20
N PRO A 90 14.45 -5.88 3.32
CA PRO A 90 14.61 -7.14 2.61
C PRO A 90 13.48 -8.15 2.84
N GLU A 91 12.81 -8.09 4.00
CA GLU A 91 11.66 -8.95 4.32
C GLU A 91 10.41 -8.66 3.46
N LEU A 92 10.30 -7.48 2.85
CA LEU A 92 9.24 -7.14 1.91
C LEU A 92 9.59 -7.52 0.47
N ALA A 93 10.82 -7.99 0.18
CA ALA A 93 11.23 -8.34 -1.17
C ALA A 93 10.33 -9.40 -1.85
N PRO A 94 9.91 -10.50 -1.17
CA PRO A 94 8.99 -11.46 -1.78
C PRO A 94 7.64 -10.83 -2.17
N LYS A 95 7.13 -9.91 -1.34
CA LYS A 95 5.89 -9.17 -1.60
C LYS A 95 6.04 -8.23 -2.78
N ALA A 96 7.13 -7.47 -2.83
CA ALA A 96 7.49 -6.60 -3.95
C ALA A 96 7.60 -7.37 -5.28
N THR A 97 8.28 -8.53 -5.29
CA THR A 97 8.37 -9.38 -6.48
C THR A 97 7.00 -9.89 -6.93
N LYS A 98 6.14 -10.29 -5.99
CA LYS A 98 4.77 -10.73 -6.31
C LYS A 98 3.96 -9.61 -6.97
N ILE A 99 3.98 -8.40 -6.43
CA ILE A 99 3.25 -7.26 -7.00
C ILE A 99 3.69 -6.96 -8.44
N LEU A 100 4.99 -7.01 -8.73
CA LEU A 100 5.50 -6.84 -10.10
C LEU A 100 5.03 -7.95 -11.03
N SER A 101 5.07 -9.21 -10.56
CA SER A 101 4.57 -10.33 -11.33
C SER A 101 3.08 -10.21 -11.62
N ASP A 102 2.28 -9.78 -10.64
CA ASP A 102 0.84 -9.61 -10.79
C ASP A 102 0.53 -8.46 -11.78
N TRP A 103 1.31 -7.36 -11.74
CA TRP A 103 1.22 -6.29 -12.75
C TRP A 103 1.47 -6.82 -14.16
N ASP A 104 2.56 -7.57 -14.37
CA ASP A 104 2.96 -8.07 -15.69
C ASP A 104 1.93 -9.07 -16.26
N GLN A 105 1.15 -9.74 -15.41
CA GLN A 105 0.04 -10.61 -15.82
C GLN A 105 -1.21 -9.83 -16.26
N VAL A 106 -1.57 -8.76 -15.54
CA VAL A 106 -2.79 -7.98 -15.81
C VAL A 106 -2.58 -6.99 -16.96
N ASN A 107 -1.36 -6.48 -17.13
CA ASN A 107 -1.00 -5.51 -18.16
C ASN A 107 0.10 -6.09 -19.08
N PRO A 108 -0.19 -7.13 -19.87
CA PRO A 108 0.80 -7.71 -20.78
C PRO A 108 1.19 -6.67 -21.84
N SER A 109 2.51 -6.46 -21.97
CA SER A 109 3.14 -5.58 -22.98
C SER A 109 2.69 -5.85 -24.40
#